data_AF-A0A373FR56-F1
#
_entry.id   AF-A0A373FR56-F1
#
_cell.length_a   1.000
_cell.length_b   1.000
_cell.length_c   1.000
_cell.angle_alpha   90.00
_cell.angle_beta   90.00
_cell.angle_gamma   90.00
#
_symmetry.space_group_name_H-M   'P 1'
#
loop_
_entity.id
_entity.type
_entity.pdbx_description
1 polymer ?
#
loop_
_entity_poly.entity_id
_entity_poly.type
_entity_poly.pdbx_seq_one_letter_code
_entity_poly.pdbx_strand_id
1 'polypeptide(L)'
;MSTLTAQAQAVIDTAALHLLQPESQLSVQHYRQLWQSAQMQGDRHTLHCLRQQVVLAGRELQQRQRTQHSRTLWLDLLSLRCSMVIPRMRF
;
A
#
# COMPACT_ATOMS: atom_id res chain seq x y z
N MET A 1 -19.00 3.90 -19.31
CA MET A 1 -18.73 2.72 -18.46
C MET A 1 -17.64 3.13 -17.46
N SER A 2 -18.03 3.64 -16.28
CA SER A 2 -17.11 4.37 -15.39
C SER A 2 -17.37 4.05 -13.90
N THR A 3 -17.98 2.90 -13.62
CA THR A 3 -18.33 2.48 -12.24
C THR A 3 -17.24 1.63 -11.60
N LEU A 4 -16.43 0.92 -12.41
CA LEU A 4 -15.33 0.06 -11.92
C LEU A 4 -14.22 0.87 -11.21
N THR A 5 -13.95 2.09 -11.69
CA THR A 5 -12.89 2.96 -11.15
C THR A 5 -13.24 3.52 -9.78
N ALA A 6 -14.52 3.82 -9.54
CA ALA A 6 -14.98 4.37 -8.26
C ALA A 6 -14.96 3.31 -7.15
N GLN A 7 -15.37 2.07 -7.46
CA GLN A 7 -15.26 0.96 -6.51
C GLN A 7 -13.80 0.60 -6.22
N ALA A 8 -12.94 0.55 -7.24
CA ALA A 8 -11.51 0.33 -7.04
C ALA A 8 -10.88 1.42 -6.17
N GLN A 9 -11.24 2.68 -6.40
CA GLN A 9 -10.76 3.80 -5.59
C GLN A 9 -11.23 3.72 -4.14
N ALA A 10 -12.52 3.40 -3.92
CA ALA A 10 -13.06 3.24 -2.57
C ALA A 10 -12.36 2.11 -1.80
N VAL A 11 -12.04 0.99 -2.45
CA VAL A 11 -11.27 -0.11 -1.84
C VAL A 11 -9.86 0.36 -1.47
N ILE A 12 -9.21 1.13 -2.33
CA ILE A 12 -7.86 1.68 -2.08
C ILE A 12 -7.88 2.64 -0.89
N ASP A 13 -8.85 3.54 -0.83
CA ASP A 13 -8.98 4.55 0.23
C ASP A 13 -9.31 3.90 1.58
N THR A 14 -10.18 2.89 1.57
CA THR A 14 -10.50 2.12 2.78
C THR A 14 -9.29 1.33 3.26
N ALA A 15 -8.55 0.68 2.35
CA ALA A 15 -7.33 -0.01 2.69
C ALA A 15 -6.27 0.96 3.26
N ALA A 16 -6.16 2.17 2.71
CA ALA A 16 -5.22 3.19 3.19
C ALA A 16 -5.52 3.62 4.64
N LEU A 17 -6.80 3.82 4.96
CA LEU A 17 -7.25 4.12 6.32
C LEU A 17 -6.88 3.00 7.31
N HIS A 18 -7.05 1.75 6.90
CA HIS A 18 -6.67 0.62 7.73
C HIS A 18 -5.16 0.52 7.92
N LEU A 19 -4.35 0.96 6.95
CA LEU A 19 -2.89 0.85 6.99
C LEU A 19 -2.24 1.64 8.14
N LEU A 20 -2.93 2.67 8.62
CA LEU A 20 -2.49 3.52 9.73
C LEU A 20 -3.04 3.09 11.09
N GLN A 21 -3.90 2.06 11.12
CA GLN A 21 -4.41 1.52 12.37
C GLN A 21 -3.40 0.56 12.99
N PRO A 22 -2.96 0.79 14.23
CA PRO A 22 -1.91 0.02 14.88
C PRO A 22 -2.25 -1.47 15.00
N GLU A 23 -3.52 -1.88 15.01
CA GLU A 23 -3.89 -3.30 15.12
C GLU A 23 -3.79 -4.09 13.81
N SER A 24 -3.45 -3.46 12.68
CA SER A 24 -3.70 -4.02 11.36
C SER A 24 -2.47 -4.64 10.69
N GLN A 25 -1.94 -5.76 11.19
CA GLN A 25 -1.10 -6.61 10.32
C GLN A 25 -1.87 -7.06 9.06
N LEU A 26 -3.20 -7.10 9.15
CA LEU A 26 -4.14 -7.32 8.06
C LEU A 26 -4.05 -6.27 6.93
N SER A 27 -3.65 -5.02 7.21
CA SER A 27 -3.66 -3.95 6.20
C SER A 27 -2.48 -4.04 5.22
N VAL A 28 -1.29 -4.42 5.70
CA VAL A 28 -0.09 -4.60 4.87
C VAL A 28 -0.27 -5.80 3.94
N GLN A 29 -0.83 -6.90 4.43
CA GLN A 29 -1.14 -8.07 3.60
C GLN A 29 -2.19 -7.75 2.53
N HIS A 30 -3.22 -6.99 2.88
CA HIS A 30 -4.24 -6.56 1.92
C HIS A 30 -3.64 -5.69 0.80
N TYR A 31 -2.76 -4.76 1.15
CA TYR A 31 -2.02 -3.97 0.16
C TYR A 31 -1.13 -4.82 -0.75
N ARG A 32 -0.49 -5.87 -0.20
CA ARG A 32 0.31 -6.81 -1.00
C ARG A 32 -0.57 -7.56 -2.01
N GLN A 33 -1.77 -7.98 -1.61
CA GLN A 33 -2.73 -8.64 -2.52
C GLN A 33 -3.23 -7.69 -3.62
N LEU A 34 -3.59 -6.45 -3.27
CA LEU A 34 -4.00 -5.43 -4.23
C LEU A 34 -2.87 -5.12 -5.23
N TRP A 35 -1.63 -5.02 -4.74
CA TRP A 35 -0.46 -4.81 -5.59
C TRP A 35 -0.24 -5.96 -6.58
N GLN A 36 -0.30 -7.21 -6.12
CA GLN A 36 -0.18 -8.39 -6.98
C GLN A 36 -1.29 -8.44 -8.02
N SER A 37 -2.53 -8.18 -7.62
CA SER A 37 -3.68 -8.13 -8.52
C SER A 37 -3.51 -7.05 -9.61
N ALA A 38 -3.11 -5.83 -9.22
CA ALA A 38 -2.86 -4.74 -10.14
C ALA A 38 -1.68 -5.01 -11.10
N GLN A 39 -0.63 -5.71 -10.63
CA GLN A 39 0.47 -6.15 -11.49
C GLN A 39 0.00 -7.15 -12.54
N MET A 40 -0.77 -8.17 -12.12
CA MET A 40 -1.31 -9.19 -13.04
C MET A 40 -2.23 -8.59 -14.09
N GLN A 41 -2.98 -7.55 -13.74
CA GLN A 41 -3.87 -6.82 -14.66
C GLN A 41 -3.16 -5.77 -15.51
N GLY A 42 -1.87 -5.49 -15.24
CA GLY A 42 -1.14 -4.41 -15.91
C GLY A 42 -1.68 -3.01 -15.60
N ASP A 43 -2.45 -2.84 -14.52
CA ASP A 43 -3.10 -1.58 -14.15
C ASP A 43 -2.09 -0.61 -13.54
N ARG A 44 -1.46 0.18 -14.42
CA ARG A 44 -0.46 1.19 -14.03
C ARG A 44 -1.03 2.28 -13.13
N HIS A 45 -2.32 2.60 -13.24
CA HIS A 45 -2.94 3.63 -12.41
C HIS A 45 -3.06 3.14 -10.97
N THR A 46 -3.60 1.94 -10.77
CA THR A 46 -3.71 1.33 -9.45
C THR A 46 -2.34 1.07 -8.82
N LEU A 47 -1.34 0.62 -9.60
CA LEU A 47 0.04 0.50 -9.12
C LEU A 47 0.62 1.84 -8.64
N HIS A 48 0.34 2.93 -9.36
CA HIS A 48 0.82 4.26 -8.96
C HIS A 48 0.14 4.75 -7.67
N CYS A 49 -1.19 4.61 -7.57
CA CYS A 49 -1.97 4.95 -6.38
C CYS A 49 -1.50 4.16 -5.15
N LEU A 50 -1.35 2.84 -5.25
CA LEU A 50 -0.90 2.00 -4.14
C LEU A 50 0.49 2.40 -3.65
N ARG A 51 1.41 2.76 -4.57
CA ARG A 51 2.74 3.26 -4.21
C ARG A 51 2.68 4.58 -3.44
N GLN A 52 1.85 5.52 -3.89
CA GLN A 52 1.70 6.80 -3.21
C GLN A 52 1.14 6.61 -1.81
N GLN A 53 0.12 5.77 -1.66
CA GLN A 53 -0.48 5.46 -0.36
C GLN A 53 0.53 4.85 0.63
N VAL A 54 1.34 3.88 0.19
CA VAL A 54 2.40 3.28 1.03
C VAL A 54 3.44 4.33 1.47
N VAL A 55 3.81 5.27 0.59
CA VAL A 55 4.74 6.35 0.93
C VAL A 55 4.14 7.33 1.94
N LEU A 56 2.87 7.72 1.77
CA LEU A 56 2.17 8.61 2.68
C LEU A 56 2.01 7.96 4.06
N ALA A 57 1.57 6.70 4.10
CA ALA A 57 1.43 5.95 5.34
C ALA A 57 2.77 5.81 6.08
N GLY A 58 3.87 5.52 5.35
CA GLY A 58 5.21 5.45 5.93
C GLY A 58 5.68 6.79 6.54
N ARG A 59 5.33 7.93 5.91
CA ARG A 59 5.64 9.27 6.44
C ARG A 59 4.83 9.57 7.70
N GLU A 60 3.54 9.28 7.71
CA GLU A 60 2.70 9.46 8.90
C GLU A 60 3.17 8.59 10.06
N LEU A 61 3.55 7.34 9.79
CA LEU A 61 4.07 6.43 10.81
C LEU A 61 5.41 6.90 11.39
N GLN A 62 6.25 7.51 10.55
CA GLN A 62 7.50 8.15 10.99
C GLN A 62 7.23 9.36 11.90
N GLN A 63 6.17 10.15 11.65
CA GLN A 63 5.80 11.28 12.49
C GLN A 63 5.19 10.87 13.84
N ARG A 64 4.53 9.70 13.90
CA ARG A 64 3.91 9.17 15.14
C ARG A 64 4.88 8.42 16.08
N GLN A 65 6.18 8.40 15.80
CA GLN A 65 7.16 7.56 16.51
C GLN A 65 7.23 7.84 18.03
N ARG A 66 6.75 6.89 18.87
CA ARG A 66 7.26 6.60 20.24
C ARG A 66 7.05 5.16 20.75
N THR A 67 6.41 4.25 20.01
CA THR A 67 6.09 2.89 20.51
C THR A 67 6.75 1.78 19.69
N GLN A 68 7.10 0.66 20.37
CA GLN A 68 7.72 -0.54 19.77
C GLN A 68 6.89 -1.09 18.59
N HIS A 69 5.56 -1.02 18.69
CA HIS A 69 4.63 -1.53 17.69
C HIS A 69 4.66 -0.75 16.36
N SER A 70 4.81 0.58 16.44
CA SER A 70 4.97 1.42 15.27
C SER A 70 6.27 1.10 14.50
N ARG A 71 7.29 0.60 15.18
CA ARG A 71 8.55 0.21 14.55
C ARG A 71 8.40 -1.05 13.68
N THR A 72 7.62 -2.03 14.14
CA THR A 72 7.33 -3.25 13.38
C THR A 72 6.50 -2.93 12.13
N LEU A 73 5.43 -2.15 12.28
CA LEU A 73 4.61 -1.66 11.16
C LEU A 73 5.43 -0.87 10.13
N TRP A 74 6.37 -0.06 10.60
CA TRP A 74 7.28 0.68 9.72
C TRP A 74 8.18 -0.25 8.91
N LEU A 75 8.74 -1.31 9.51
CA LEU A 75 9.55 -2.30 8.81
C LEU A 75 8.74 -3.08 7.77
N ASP A 76 7.50 -3.45 8.11
CA ASP A 76 6.59 -4.15 7.18
C ASP A 76 6.22 -3.26 5.98
N LEU A 77 5.94 -1.98 6.22
CA LEU A 77 5.72 -1.00 5.17
C LEU A 77 6.96 -0.77 4.30
N LEU A 78 8.14 -0.74 4.91
CA LEU A 78 9.40 -0.59 4.19
C LEU A 78 9.63 -1.80 3.28
N SER A 79 9.41 -3.00 3.78
CA SER A 79 9.49 -4.26 3.02
C SER A 79 8.52 -4.27 1.83
N LEU A 80 7.28 -3.83 2.06
CA LEU A 80 6.27 -3.66 1.01
C LEU A 80 6.71 -2.63 -0.04
N ARG A 81 7.22 -1.47 0.38
CA ARG A 81 7.73 -0.45 -0.55
C ARG A 81 8.89 -0.99 -1.40
N CYS A 82 9.78 -1.77 -0.81
CA CYS A 82 10.89 -2.42 -1.50
C CYS A 82 10.41 -3.45 -2.52
N SER A 83 9.39 -4.25 -2.22
CA SER A 83 8.80 -5.19 -3.20
C SER A 83 8.00 -4.48 -4.31
N MET A 84 7.52 -3.27 -4.04
CA MET A 84 6.89 -2.38 -5.02
C MET A 84 7.90 -1.67 -5.93
N VAL A 85 9.21 -1.89 -5.76
CA VAL A 85 10.20 -1.49 -6.76
C VAL A 85 10.03 -2.40 -7.97
N ILE A 86 9.20 -1.94 -8.92
CA ILE A 86 9.00 -2.61 -10.21
C ILE A 86 10.41 -2.83 -10.80
N PRO A 87 10.86 -4.09 -10.98
CA PRO A 87 12.05 -4.33 -11.76
C PRO A 87 11.74 -3.82 -13.14
N ARG A 88 12.47 -2.79 -13.58
CA ARG A 88 12.49 -2.42 -14.99
C ARG A 88 13.13 -3.58 -15.73
N MET A 89 12.36 -4.63 -16.03
CA MET A 89 12.75 -5.57 -17.05
C MET A 89 12.74 -4.78 -18.36
N ARG A 90 13.92 -4.25 -18.69
CA ARG A 90 14.27 -3.88 -20.06
C ARG A 90 14.25 -5.19 -20.84
N PHE A 91 13.16 -5.47 -21.53
CA PHE A 91 13.19 -6.31 -22.72
C PHE A 91 13.79 -5.47 -23.85
#